data_AF-A0A937RMA6-F1
#
_entry.id   AF-A0A937RMA6-F1
#
_cell.length_a   1.000
_cell.length_b   1.000
_cell.length_c   1.000
_cell.angle_alpha   90.00
_cell.angle_beta   90.00
_cell.angle_gamma   90.00
#
_symmetry.space_group_name_H-M   'P 1'
#
loop_
_entity.id
_entity.type
_entity.pdbx_description
1 polymer ?
#
loop_
_entity_poly.entity_id
_entity_poly.type
_entity_poly.pdbx_seq_one_letter_code
_entity_poly.pdbx_strand_id
1 'polypeptide(L)'
;MRWSVALEAEGDRELTREEIVELADAVAGHGGVASGIGTTRYGTRLVVEAASRDEAVELGTAVFRAAAARAGLPSWPVGLVEAVGESDETETEQDGWVAFR
;
A
#
# COMPACT_ATOMS: atom_id res chain seq x y z
N MET A 1 10.15 14.44 3.16
CA MET A 1 10.52 13.54 2.04
C MET A 1 9.27 12.74 1.67
N ARG A 2 9.15 12.29 0.42
CA ARG A 2 8.03 11.41 0.02
C ARG A 2 8.41 9.95 0.25
N TRP A 3 7.45 9.20 0.76
CA TRP A 3 7.59 7.78 1.06
C TRP A 3 6.47 7.00 0.39
N SER A 4 6.83 5.92 -0.29
CA SER A 4 5.89 4.90 -0.76
C SER A 4 5.72 3.88 0.36
N VAL A 5 4.50 3.74 0.87
CA VAL A 5 4.17 2.83 1.97
C VAL A 5 3.21 1.75 1.47
N ALA A 6 3.61 0.49 1.58
CA ALA A 6 2.76 -0.66 1.31
C ALA A 6 2.27 -1.27 2.62
N LEU A 7 0.97 -1.49 2.73
CA LEU A 7 0.33 -2.11 3.88
C LEU A 7 -0.61 -3.22 3.44
N GLU A 8 -0.71 -4.28 4.24
CA GLU A 8 -1.67 -5.36 4.01
C GLU A 8 -2.24 -5.86 5.33
N ALA A 9 -3.56 -6.07 5.35
CA ALA A 9 -4.27 -6.74 6.43
C ALA A 9 -4.85 -8.07 5.95
N GLU A 10 -4.83 -9.07 6.82
CA GLU A 10 -5.31 -10.43 6.53
C GLU A 10 -6.42 -10.84 7.50
N GLY A 11 -7.45 -11.49 6.98
CA GLY A 11 -8.50 -12.06 7.81
C GLY A 11 -9.10 -13.34 7.27
N ASP A 12 -10.39 -13.51 7.47
CA ASP A 12 -11.07 -14.81 7.50
C ASP A 12 -12.15 -15.00 6.43
N ARG A 13 -12.33 -14.03 5.53
CA ARG A 13 -13.25 -14.14 4.39
C ARG A 13 -12.69 -13.51 3.13
N GLU A 14 -13.18 -13.96 1.99
CA GLU A 14 -12.89 -13.32 0.71
C GLU A 14 -13.55 -11.93 0.62
N LEU A 15 -12.85 -11.01 -0.04
CA LEU A 15 -13.32 -9.65 -0.30
C LEU A 15 -13.93 -9.52 -1.68
N THR A 16 -15.01 -8.74 -1.78
CA THR A 16 -15.67 -8.48 -3.05
C THR A 16 -14.92 -7.44 -3.88
N ARG A 17 -15.29 -7.34 -5.16
CA ARG A 17 -14.77 -6.28 -6.02
C ARG A 17 -15.17 -4.90 -5.48
N GLU A 18 -16.41 -4.73 -5.05
CA GLU A 18 -16.96 -3.47 -4.57
C GLU A 18 -16.19 -2.99 -3.34
N GLU A 19 -15.93 -3.88 -2.37
CA GLU A 19 -15.16 -3.55 -1.16
C GLU A 19 -13.76 -3.01 -1.47
N ILE A 20 -13.07 -3.60 -2.45
CA ILE A 20 -11.74 -3.13 -2.85
C ILE A 20 -11.80 -1.85 -3.70
N VAL A 21 -12.86 -1.64 -4.48
CA VAL A 21 -13.07 -0.39 -5.21
C VAL A 21 -13.33 0.77 -4.25
N GLU A 22 -14.11 0.56 -3.18
CA GLU A 22 -14.30 1.56 -2.13
C GLU A 22 -12.99 1.87 -1.40
N LEU A 23 -12.15 0.86 -1.15
CA LEU A 23 -10.80 1.07 -0.60
C LEU A 23 -9.93 1.89 -1.57
N ALA A 24 -9.98 1.61 -2.88
CA ALA A 24 -9.23 2.34 -3.90
C ALA A 24 -9.65 3.83 -3.93
N ASP A 25 -10.95 4.12 -3.86
CA ASP A 25 -11.46 5.50 -3.77
C ASP A 25 -10.97 6.20 -2.49
N ALA A 26 -11.01 5.49 -1.36
CA ALA A 26 -10.60 6.02 -0.07
C ALA A 26 -9.10 6.40 -0.02
N VAL A 27 -8.23 5.70 -0.76
CA VAL A 27 -6.79 6.01 -0.83
C VAL A 27 -6.38 6.88 -2.01
N ALA A 28 -7.29 7.18 -2.95
CA ALA A 28 -6.97 7.93 -4.17
C ALA A 28 -6.37 9.33 -3.87
N GLY A 29 -6.84 9.98 -2.81
CA GLY A 29 -6.31 11.28 -2.35
C GLY A 29 -4.84 11.25 -1.88
N HIS A 30 -4.31 10.06 -1.59
CA HIS A 30 -2.92 9.83 -1.18
C HIS A 30 -2.07 9.24 -2.31
N GLY A 31 -2.52 9.37 -3.57
CA GLY A 31 -1.89 8.73 -4.73
C GLY A 31 -1.89 7.19 -4.61
N GLY A 32 -2.83 6.66 -3.83
CA GLY A 32 -2.83 5.26 -3.45
C GLY A 32 -3.52 4.35 -4.45
N VAL A 33 -3.15 3.08 -4.41
CA VAL A 33 -3.81 1.97 -5.10
C VAL A 33 -4.20 0.91 -4.10
N ALA A 34 -5.29 0.19 -4.36
CA ALA A 34 -5.76 -0.90 -3.52
C ALA A 34 -5.69 -2.26 -4.25
N SER A 35 -5.56 -3.33 -3.48
CA SER A 35 -5.53 -4.72 -3.93
C SER A 35 -6.30 -5.64 -2.99
N GLY A 36 -6.68 -6.84 -3.46
CA GLY A 36 -7.30 -7.87 -2.61
C GLY A 36 -8.56 -8.53 -3.13
N ILE A 37 -9.01 -8.22 -4.35
CA ILE A 37 -10.27 -8.74 -4.92
C ILE A 37 -10.23 -10.27 -4.98
N GLY A 38 -11.21 -10.93 -4.38
CA GLY A 38 -11.29 -12.40 -4.36
C GLY A 38 -10.22 -13.05 -3.49
N THR A 39 -9.70 -12.34 -2.50
CA THR A 39 -8.71 -12.87 -1.55
C THR A 39 -9.12 -12.56 -0.11
N THR A 40 -8.45 -13.20 0.85
CA THR A 40 -8.62 -12.96 2.29
C THR A 40 -7.72 -11.83 2.83
N ARG A 41 -7.19 -10.99 1.93
CA ARG A 41 -6.28 -9.89 2.26
C ARG A 41 -6.70 -8.63 1.53
N TYR A 42 -6.62 -7.48 2.18
CA TYR A 42 -6.67 -6.20 1.49
C TYR A 42 -5.39 -5.44 1.74
N GLY A 43 -4.87 -4.84 0.67
CA GLY A 43 -3.63 -4.10 0.71
C GLY A 43 -3.77 -2.76 0.01
N THR A 44 -2.86 -1.86 0.37
CA THR A 44 -2.72 -0.57 -0.29
C THR A 44 -1.25 -0.24 -0.48
N ARG A 45 -0.94 0.46 -1.56
CA ARG A 45 0.30 1.26 -1.65
C ARG A 45 -0.10 2.71 -1.75
N LEU A 46 0.45 3.57 -0.90
CA LEU A 46 0.10 5.00 -0.83
C LEU A 46 1.34 5.87 -0.59
N VAL A 47 1.24 7.15 -0.90
CA VAL A 47 2.32 8.12 -0.71
C VAL A 47 2.04 9.00 0.51
N VAL A 48 3.04 9.13 1.39
CA VAL A 48 2.99 10.06 2.53
C VAL A 48 4.20 10.98 2.55
N GLU A 49 4.02 12.16 3.13
CA GLU A 49 5.13 13.06 3.47
C GLU A 49 5.53 12.83 4.92
N ALA A 50 6.80 12.51 5.14
CA ALA A 50 7.37 12.29 6.46
C ALA A 50 8.85 12.70 6.50
N ALA A 51 9.35 12.98 7.70
CA ALA A 51 10.76 13.27 7.96
C ALA A 51 11.60 12.00 8.15
N SER A 52 10.97 10.87 8.47
CA SER A 52 11.65 9.57 8.67
C SER A 52 10.84 8.38 8.19
N ARG A 53 11.48 7.21 8.07
CA ARG A 53 10.82 5.94 7.70
C ARG A 53 9.78 5.53 8.74
N ASP A 54 10.10 5.67 10.02
CA ASP A 54 9.21 5.27 11.11
C ASP A 54 7.95 6.16 11.12
N GLU A 55 8.13 7.47 10.95
CA GLU A 55 7.01 8.40 10.79
C GLU A 55 6.18 8.09 9.54
N ALA A 56 6.82 7.72 8.43
CA ALA A 56 6.10 7.29 7.22
C ALA A 56 5.26 6.03 7.46
N VAL A 57 5.78 5.07 8.22
CA VAL A 57 5.06 3.86 8.63
C VAL A 57 3.86 4.21 9.51
N GLU A 58 4.03 5.09 10.49
CA GLU A 58 2.95 5.53 11.38
C GLU A 58 1.84 6.24 10.60
N LEU A 59 2.21 7.21 9.77
CA LEU A 59 1.26 7.96 8.93
C LEU A 59 0.56 7.05 7.93
N GLY A 60 1.30 6.18 7.24
CA GLY A 60 0.74 5.24 6.28
C GLY A 60 -0.22 4.24 6.93
N THR A 61 0.11 3.75 8.14
CA THR A 61 -0.79 2.89 8.92
C THR A 61 -2.06 3.61 9.33
N ALA A 62 -1.98 4.87 9.73
CA ALA A 62 -3.15 5.67 10.09
C ALA A 62 -4.06 5.89 8.87
N VAL A 63 -3.50 6.28 7.72
CA VAL A 63 -4.24 6.46 6.47
C VAL A 63 -4.91 5.16 6.03
N PHE A 64 -4.16 4.04 6.05
CA PHE A 64 -4.69 2.72 5.69
C PHE A 64 -5.89 2.32 6.55
N ARG A 65 -5.78 2.46 7.88
CA ARG A 65 -6.89 2.13 8.79
C ARG A 65 -8.10 3.03 8.58
N ALA A 66 -7.87 4.32 8.35
CA ALA A 66 -8.96 5.27 8.07
C ALA A 66 -9.66 4.95 6.74
N ALA A 67 -8.89 4.62 5.71
CA ALA A 67 -9.42 4.24 4.41
C ALA A 67 -10.19 2.93 4.47
N ALA A 68 -9.66 1.90 5.15
CA ALA A 68 -10.34 0.63 5.37
C ALA A 68 -11.68 0.84 6.10
N ALA A 69 -11.69 1.65 7.16
CA ALA A 69 -12.91 1.99 7.88
C ALA A 69 -13.93 2.73 7.00
N ARG A 70 -13.48 3.68 6.18
CA ARG A 70 -14.34 4.41 5.22
C ARG A 70 -14.92 3.48 4.15
N ALA A 71 -14.16 2.49 3.70
CA ALA A 71 -14.60 1.47 2.75
C ALA A 71 -15.49 0.38 3.37
N GLY A 72 -15.74 0.42 4.69
CA GLY A 72 -16.51 -0.59 5.40
C GLY A 72 -15.78 -1.93 5.59
N LEU A 73 -14.46 -1.95 5.43
CA LEU A 73 -13.65 -3.15 5.59
C LEU A 73 -13.45 -3.51 7.08
N PRO A 74 -13.34 -4.81 7.41
CA PRO A 74 -13.06 -5.25 8.78
C PRO A 74 -11.71 -4.74 9.29
N SER A 75 -11.61 -4.44 10.58
CA SER A 75 -10.35 -4.04 11.24
C SER A 75 -9.44 -5.24 11.52
N TRP A 76 -8.98 -5.88 10.46
CA TRP A 76 -8.06 -7.02 10.51
C TRP A 76 -6.64 -6.61 10.95
N PRO A 77 -5.85 -7.54 11.52
CA PRO A 77 -4.46 -7.29 11.84
C PRO A 77 -3.64 -6.95 10.58
N VAL A 78 -2.78 -5.94 10.68
CA VAL A 78 -1.83 -5.60 9.62
C VAL A 78 -0.65 -6.57 9.70
N GLY A 79 -0.45 -7.36 8.65
CA GLY A 79 0.60 -8.37 8.57
C GLY A 79 1.85 -7.90 7.82
N LEU A 80 1.72 -6.92 6.93
CA LEU A 80 2.81 -6.35 6.14
C LEU A 80 2.81 -4.83 6.28
N VAL A 81 4.00 -4.28 6.54
CA VAL A 81 4.27 -2.84 6.42
C VAL A 81 5.65 -2.62 5.81
N GLU A 82 5.70 -2.01 4.64
CA GLU A 82 6.93 -1.64 3.96
C GLU A 82 6.92 -0.15 3.64
N ALA A 83 8.02 0.55 3.90
CA ALA A 83 8.20 1.96 3.54
C ALA A 83 9.53 2.15 2.81
N VAL A 84 9.46 2.79 1.64
CA VAL A 84 10.58 3.10 0.75
C VAL A 84 10.60 4.61 0.48
N GLY A 85 11.70 5.27 0.80
CA GLY A 85 11.87 6.71 0.55
C GLY A 85 12.40 6.98 -0.86
N GLU A 86 12.19 8.20 -1.37
CA GLU A 86 12.73 8.66 -2.66
C GLU A 86 14.27 8.55 -2.76
N SER A 87 14.98 8.52 -1.62
CA SER A 87 16.44 8.33 -1.58
C SER A 87 16.89 6.86 -1.49
N ASP A 88 15.96 5.95 -1.20
CA ASP A 88 16.20 4.49 -1.20
C ASP A 88 16.00 3.88 -2.60
N GLU A 89 15.63 4.68 -3.61
CA GLU A 89 15.61 4.34 -5.03
C GLU A 89 17.05 4.17 -5.58
N THR A 90 17.83 3.29 -4.96
CA THR A 90 19.15 2.88 -5.46
C THR A 90 18.99 1.64 -6.35
N GLU A 91 18.96 1.91 -7.65
CA GLU A 91 19.47 1.06 -8.75
C GLU A 91 19.01 -0.42 -8.77
N THR A 92 17.82 -0.70 -9.32
CA THR A 92 17.61 -1.99 -10.00
C THR A 92 18.43 -1.99 -11.29
N GLU A 93 19.65 -2.49 -11.18
CA GLU A 93 20.50 -3.10 -12.20
C GLU A 93 19.86 -3.16 -13.60
N GLN A 94 20.26 -2.22 -14.47
CA GLN A 94 20.14 -2.37 -15.92
C GLN A 94 21.16 -3.41 -16.39
N ASP A 95 21.00 -4.69 -16.01
CA ASP A 95 21.84 -5.75 -16.56
C ASP A 95 21.18 -6.41 -17.77
N GLY A 96 21.75 -6.08 -18.94
CA GLY A 96 21.90 -7.06 -20.02
C GLY A 96 20.89 -7.02 -21.17
N TRP A 97 20.66 -5.87 -21.80
CA TRP A 97 20.24 -5.90 -23.22
C TRP A 97 21.44 -6.29 -24.09
N VAL A 98 21.74 -7.59 -24.18
CA VAL A 98 22.71 -8.10 -25.16
C VAL A 98 21.98 -8.31 -26.48
N ALA A 99 22.02 -7.30 -27.34
CA ALA A 99 21.62 -7.43 -28.74
C ALA A 99 22.60 -8.36 -29.45
N PHE A 100 22.20 -9.61 -29.71
CA PHE A 100 22.89 -10.44 -30.69
C PHE A 100 22.38 -10.10 -32.09
N ARG A 101 23.35 -9.79 -32.95
CA ARG A 101 23.22 -9.48 -34.38
C ARG A 101 23.57 -10.70 -35.21
#